data_AF-A0A3D1ILX3-F1
#
_entry.id   AF-A0A3D1ILX3-F1
#
_cell.length_a   1.000
_cell.length_b   1.000
_cell.length_c   1.000
_cell.angle_alpha   90.00
_cell.angle_beta   90.00
_cell.angle_gamma   90.00
#
_symmetry.space_group_name_H-M   'P 1'
#
loop_
_entity.id
_entity.type
_entity.pdbx_description
1 polymer ?
#
loop_
_entity_poly.entity_id
_entity_poly.type
_entity_poly.pdbx_seq_one_letter_code
_entity_poly.pdbx_strand_id
1 'polypeptide(L)'
;MAALIRLVGNLGETLSRFTQRWIPDSWVVCMMLTVLAILLAILGAGAGLNETVLAWGGGMWSLLELAMQFTIAMIAAHACVSSRPAYRFLDWLASRPDVAKPVQAVVLLGAYSMVIAYFNWAASVVASALFVPFVAKRNPKADIRLMIAAAYLGIGTVWHGGLSGSAPLILATPGNPITTPPPGTEPLLDRFLPVTETLFNSFNLIYLTVVAAVALVMVAILHPRQNA
;
A
#
# COMPACT_ATOMS: atom_id res chain seq x y z
N MET A 1 -29.28 2.11 -11.76
CA MET A 1 -28.36 1.51 -10.75
C MET A 1 -27.78 0.18 -11.23
N ALA A 2 -28.60 -0.86 -11.50
CA ALA A 2 -28.11 -2.19 -11.86
C ALA A 2 -27.26 -2.26 -13.15
N ALA A 3 -27.61 -1.48 -14.18
CA ALA A 3 -26.83 -1.40 -15.41
C ALA A 3 -25.42 -0.80 -15.20
N LEU A 4 -25.32 0.24 -14.36
CA LEU A 4 -24.05 0.86 -14.01
C LEU A 4 -23.15 -0.11 -13.21
N ILE A 5 -23.73 -0.82 -12.24
CA ILE A 5 -23.00 -1.82 -11.45
C ILE A 5 -22.47 -2.94 -12.36
N ARG A 6 -23.29 -3.44 -13.28
CA ARG A 6 -22.86 -4.45 -14.26
C ARG A 6 -21.79 -3.94 -15.21
N LEU A 7 -21.92 -2.70 -15.68
CA LEU A 7 -20.91 -2.06 -16.54
C LEU A 7 -19.56 -1.98 -15.81
N VAL A 8 -19.55 -1.42 -14.60
CA VAL A 8 -18.32 -1.26 -13.80
C VAL A 8 -17.74 -2.63 -13.43
N GLY A 9 -18.57 -3.60 -13.07
CA GLY A 9 -18.13 -4.97 -12.81
C GLY A 9 -17.48 -5.62 -14.02
N ASN A 10 -18.13 -5.57 -15.19
CA ASN A 10 -17.61 -6.14 -16.43
C ASN A 10 -16.31 -5.46 -16.89
N LEU A 11 -16.21 -4.14 -16.71
CA LEU A 11 -14.98 -3.39 -16.97
C LEU A 11 -13.86 -3.85 -16.04
N GLY A 12 -14.12 -3.94 -14.73
CA GLY A 12 -13.15 -4.43 -13.76
C GLY A 12 -12.65 -5.85 -14.09
N GLU A 13 -13.55 -6.75 -14.48
CA GLU A 13 -13.20 -8.10 -14.90
C GLU A 13 -12.35 -8.12 -16.17
N THR A 14 -12.68 -7.27 -17.14
CA THR A 14 -11.94 -7.16 -18.41
C THR A 14 -10.54 -6.61 -18.18
N LEU A 15 -10.42 -5.56 -17.37
CA LEU A 15 -9.13 -4.99 -16.97
C LEU A 15 -8.30 -6.02 -16.20
N SER A 16 -8.90 -6.75 -15.26
CA SER A 16 -8.21 -7.80 -14.51
C SER A 16 -7.69 -8.90 -15.42
N ARG A 17 -8.49 -9.38 -16.39
CA ARG A 17 -8.06 -10.38 -17.39
C ARG A 17 -6.93 -9.86 -18.27
N PHE A 18 -7.00 -8.59 -18.67
CA PHE A 18 -5.93 -7.95 -19.44
C PHE A 18 -4.64 -7.88 -18.62
N THR A 19 -4.71 -7.35 -17.40
CA THR A 19 -3.57 -7.20 -16.50
C THR A 19 -2.89 -8.54 -16.20
N GLN A 20 -3.66 -9.56 -15.83
CA GLN A 20 -3.10 -10.89 -15.53
C GLN A 20 -2.43 -11.57 -16.74
N ARG A 21 -2.85 -11.21 -17.96
CA ARG A 21 -2.31 -11.79 -19.19
C ARG A 21 -1.08 -11.04 -19.73
N TRP A 22 -1.05 -9.72 -19.57
CA TRP A 22 -0.10 -8.87 -20.28
C TRP A 22 0.88 -8.10 -19.40
N ILE A 23 0.54 -7.82 -18.14
CA ILE A 23 1.46 -7.10 -17.26
C ILE A 23 2.48 -8.11 -16.74
N PRO A 24 3.77 -7.93 -17.08
CA PRO A 24 4.82 -8.84 -16.64
C PRO A 24 5.12 -8.63 -15.15
N ASP A 25 5.84 -9.59 -14.57
CA ASP A 25 6.29 -9.49 -13.18
C ASP A 25 7.13 -8.21 -12.95
N SER A 26 7.09 -7.68 -11.72
CA SER A 26 7.79 -6.45 -11.35
C SER A 26 9.30 -6.54 -11.61
N TRP A 27 9.90 -7.72 -11.44
CA TRP A 27 11.32 -7.95 -11.75
C TRP A 27 11.61 -7.81 -13.24
N VAL A 28 10.73 -8.32 -14.10
CA VAL A 28 10.87 -8.21 -15.56
C VAL A 28 10.79 -6.75 -15.99
N VAL A 29 9.84 -5.99 -15.44
CA VAL A 29 9.74 -4.53 -15.68
C VAL A 29 11.04 -3.83 -15.27
N CYS A 30 11.58 -4.13 -14.09
CA CYS A 30 12.84 -3.56 -13.62
C CYS A 30 14.03 -3.86 -14.57
N MET A 31 14.14 -5.10 -15.06
CA MET A 31 15.20 -5.49 -15.99
C MET A 31 15.04 -4.82 -17.36
N MET A 32 13.81 -4.72 -17.87
CA MET A 32 13.53 -3.99 -19.12
C MET A 32 13.91 -2.52 -19.01
N LEU A 33 13.55 -1.86 -17.90
CA LEU A 33 13.92 -0.47 -17.64
C LEU A 33 15.44 -0.30 -17.49
N THR A 34 16.13 -1.26 -16.88
CA THR A 34 17.59 -1.26 -16.78
C THR A 34 18.24 -1.31 -18.15
N VAL A 35 17.82 -2.23 -19.03
CA VAL A 35 18.33 -2.32 -20.40
C VAL A 35 18.03 -1.04 -21.17
N LEU A 36 16.80 -0.52 -21.05
CA LEU A 36 16.42 0.73 -21.71
C LEU A 36 17.28 1.91 -21.25
N ALA A 37 17.52 2.06 -19.94
CA ALA A 37 18.36 3.12 -19.40
C ALA A 37 19.80 3.02 -19.91
N ILE A 38 20.38 1.81 -19.98
CA ILE A 38 21.72 1.58 -20.54
C ILE A 38 21.76 1.97 -22.02
N LEU A 39 20.76 1.57 -22.82
CA LEU A 39 20.66 1.93 -24.23
C LEU A 39 20.54 3.45 -24.43
N LEU A 40 19.74 4.13 -23.61
CA LEU A 40 19.59 5.58 -23.66
C LEU A 40 20.88 6.31 -23.27
N ALA A 41 21.62 5.81 -22.28
CA ALA A 41 22.91 6.37 -21.90
C ALA A 41 23.94 6.27 -23.05
N ILE A 42 24.03 5.09 -23.68
CA ILE A 42 25.01 4.86 -24.76
C ILE A 42 24.60 5.55 -26.06
N LEU A 43 23.37 5.34 -26.53
CA LEU A 43 22.91 5.82 -27.84
C LEU A 43 22.41 7.26 -27.80
N GLY A 44 21.85 7.69 -26.67
CA GLY A 44 21.27 9.03 -26.51
C GLY A 44 22.29 10.04 -25.98
N ALA A 45 23.01 9.70 -24.92
CA ALA A 45 23.98 10.59 -24.28
C ALA A 45 25.44 10.38 -24.75
N GLY A 46 25.71 9.32 -25.53
CA GLY A 46 27.05 9.02 -26.03
C GLY A 46 28.01 8.47 -24.96
N ALA A 47 27.49 7.98 -23.83
CA ALA A 47 28.31 7.46 -22.74
C ALA A 47 29.01 6.15 -23.14
N GLY A 48 30.21 5.92 -22.62
CA GLY A 48 30.93 4.66 -22.83
C GLY A 48 30.22 3.48 -22.14
N LEU A 49 30.36 2.26 -22.70
CA LEU A 49 29.78 1.06 -22.08
C LEU A 49 30.29 0.85 -20.64
N ASN A 50 31.61 0.97 -20.44
CA ASN A 50 32.22 0.80 -19.12
C ASN A 50 31.71 1.84 -18.12
N GLU A 51 31.64 3.11 -18.52
CA GLU A 51 31.11 4.20 -17.72
C GLU A 51 29.65 3.95 -17.33
N THR A 52 28.82 3.54 -18.29
CA THR A 52 27.39 3.27 -18.08
C THR A 52 27.17 2.14 -17.08
N VAL A 53 27.91 1.03 -17.21
CA VAL A 53 27.81 -0.12 -16.30
C VAL A 53 28.28 0.24 -14.89
N LEU A 54 29.37 1.00 -14.77
CA LEU A 54 29.88 1.47 -13.48
C LEU A 54 28.88 2.44 -12.81
N ALA A 55 28.28 3.35 -13.57
CA ALA A 55 27.26 4.26 -13.07
C ALA A 55 26.01 3.52 -12.58
N TRP A 56 25.53 2.53 -13.35
CA TRP A 56 24.42 1.67 -12.93
C TRP A 56 24.74 0.90 -11.65
N GLY A 57 25.93 0.30 -11.58
CA GLY A 57 26.40 -0.43 -10.40
C GLY A 57 26.51 0.47 -9.17
N GLY A 58 27.03 1.70 -9.32
CA GLY A 58 27.09 2.70 -8.26
C GLY A 58 25.70 3.11 -7.76
N GLY A 59 24.73 3.25 -8.67
CA GLY A 59 23.34 3.55 -8.35
C GLY A 59 22.68 2.49 -7.48
N MET A 60 22.95 1.19 -7.71
CA MET A 60 22.38 0.11 -6.89
C MET A 60 22.71 0.26 -5.40
N TRP A 61 23.95 0.66 -5.08
CA TRP A 61 24.38 0.81 -3.68
C TRP A 61 23.71 1.98 -2.97
N SER A 62 23.26 3.01 -3.70
CA SER A 62 22.56 4.16 -3.12
C SER A 62 21.19 3.81 -2.52
N LEU A 63 20.56 2.72 -2.99
CA LEU A 63 19.24 2.28 -2.53
C LEU A 63 19.30 1.09 -1.56
N LEU A 64 20.49 0.55 -1.29
CA LEU A 64 20.65 -0.65 -0.47
C LEU A 64 20.14 -0.45 0.95
N GLU A 65 20.48 0.68 1.58
CA GLU A 65 20.02 0.97 2.93
C GLU A 65 18.49 1.03 3.00
N LEU A 66 17.87 1.77 2.08
CA LEU A 66 16.41 1.85 1.96
C LEU A 66 15.77 0.48 1.75
N ALA A 67 16.35 -0.35 0.87
CA ALA A 67 15.87 -1.70 0.60
C ALA A 67 15.96 -2.60 1.85
N MET A 68 17.06 -2.51 2.61
CA MET A 68 17.22 -3.25 3.87
C MET A 68 16.22 -2.78 4.93
N GLN A 69 15.98 -1.47 5.04
CA GLN A 69 14.97 -0.91 5.95
C GLN A 69 13.58 -1.49 5.65
N PHE A 70 13.17 -1.52 4.38
CA PHE A 70 11.88 -2.08 3.99
C PHE A 70 11.80 -3.61 4.20
N THR A 71 12.89 -4.32 3.93
CA THR A 71 12.98 -5.77 4.18
C THR A 71 12.82 -6.09 5.66
N ILE A 72 13.57 -5.41 6.53
CA ILE A 72 13.49 -5.58 7.99
C ILE A 72 12.11 -5.18 8.49
N ALA A 73 11.53 -4.09 8.00
CA ALA A 73 10.18 -3.65 8.39
C ALA A 73 9.13 -4.73 8.11
N MET A 74 9.17 -5.37 6.93
CA MET A 74 8.27 -6.46 6.57
C MET A 74 8.47 -7.71 7.44
N ILE A 75 9.70 -8.11 7.72
CA ILE A 75 10.01 -9.26 8.58
C ILE A 75 9.55 -8.99 10.02
N ALA A 76 9.85 -7.81 10.55
CA ALA A 76 9.46 -7.40 11.89
C ALA A 76 7.95 -7.31 12.04
N ALA A 77 7.26 -6.73 11.05
CA ALA A 77 5.80 -6.72 10.97
C ALA A 77 5.22 -8.13 11.04
N HIS A 78 5.75 -9.06 10.25
CA HIS A 78 5.32 -10.45 10.29
C HIS A 78 5.57 -11.10 11.65
N ALA A 79 6.75 -10.93 12.23
CA ALA A 79 7.08 -11.47 13.56
C ALA A 79 6.14 -10.94 14.65
N CYS A 80 5.81 -9.64 14.63
CA CYS A 80 4.91 -9.02 15.60
C CYS A 80 3.48 -9.55 15.48
N VAL A 81 2.96 -9.65 14.26
CA VAL A 81 1.57 -10.05 14.00
C VAL A 81 1.36 -11.55 14.17
N SER A 82 2.38 -12.36 13.92
CA SER A 82 2.35 -13.82 14.14
C SER A 82 2.49 -14.22 15.62
N SER A 83 2.64 -13.25 16.52
CA SER A 83 2.77 -13.50 17.95
C SER A 83 1.46 -13.98 18.61
N ARG A 84 1.57 -14.72 19.72
CA ARG A 84 0.41 -15.20 20.49
C ARG A 84 -0.53 -14.07 20.95
N PRO A 85 -0.04 -12.91 21.43
CA PRO A 85 -0.90 -11.78 21.78
C PRO A 85 -1.69 -11.25 20.58
N ALA A 86 -1.04 -11.08 19.43
CA ALA A 86 -1.69 -10.63 18.20
C ALA A 86 -2.77 -11.63 17.75
N TYR A 87 -2.47 -12.94 17.74
CA TYR A 87 -3.46 -13.98 17.45
C TYR A 87 -4.71 -13.87 18.33
N ARG A 88 -4.52 -13.72 19.65
CA ARG A 88 -5.64 -13.58 20.61
C ARG A 88 -6.45 -12.31 20.36
N PHE A 89 -5.77 -11.21 20.04
CA PHE A 89 -6.41 -9.94 19.71
C PHE A 89 -7.24 -10.06 18.42
N LEU A 90 -6.69 -10.66 17.37
CA LEU A 90 -7.40 -10.88 16.10
C LEU A 90 -8.62 -11.81 16.28
N ASP A 91 -8.48 -12.91 17.01
CA ASP A 91 -9.62 -13.80 17.28
C ASP A 91 -10.73 -13.11 18.07
N TRP A 92 -10.35 -12.34 19.09
CA TRP A 92 -11.28 -11.53 19.86
C TRP A 92 -11.97 -10.48 18.98
N LEU A 93 -11.23 -9.78 18.12
CA LEU A 93 -11.79 -8.76 17.24
C LEU A 93 -12.75 -9.38 16.22
N ALA A 94 -12.39 -10.54 15.64
CA ALA A 94 -13.25 -11.29 14.72
C ALA A 94 -14.55 -11.79 15.34
N SER A 95 -14.65 -11.84 16.67
CA SER A 95 -15.88 -12.24 17.40
C SER A 95 -16.89 -11.11 17.59
N ARG A 96 -16.53 -9.86 17.25
CA ARG A 96 -17.38 -8.68 17.48
C ARG A 96 -18.52 -8.50 16.47
N PRO A 97 -18.36 -8.81 15.17
CA PRO A 97 -19.45 -8.71 14.22
C PRO A 97 -20.60 -9.68 14.52
N ASP A 98 -21.83 -9.25 14.29
CA ASP A 98 -23.01 -10.11 14.34
C ASP A 98 -23.07 -11.00 13.08
N VAL A 99 -23.11 -12.32 13.29
CA VAL A 99 -23.19 -13.33 12.22
C VAL A 99 -24.46 -13.18 11.36
N ALA A 100 -25.52 -12.59 11.90
CA ALA A 100 -26.73 -12.26 11.15
C ALA A 100 -26.55 -11.05 10.21
N LYS A 101 -25.49 -10.24 10.41
CA LYS A 101 -25.19 -9.01 9.67
C LYS A 101 -23.77 -9.06 9.08
N PRO A 102 -23.53 -9.86 8.03
CA PRO A 102 -22.19 -10.12 7.48
C PRO A 102 -21.46 -8.85 6.98
N VAL A 103 -22.19 -7.79 6.64
CA VAL A 103 -21.63 -6.46 6.31
C VAL A 103 -20.74 -5.92 7.44
N GLN A 104 -21.09 -6.15 8.71
CA GLN A 104 -20.30 -5.69 9.85
C GLN A 104 -18.90 -6.31 9.87
N ALA A 105 -18.77 -7.56 9.43
CA ALA A 105 -17.49 -8.25 9.37
C ALA A 105 -16.55 -7.63 8.31
N VAL A 106 -17.10 -7.28 7.15
CA VAL A 106 -16.37 -6.60 6.07
C VAL A 106 -15.95 -5.19 6.49
N VAL A 107 -16.86 -4.41 7.08
CA VAL A 107 -16.56 -3.06 7.55
C VAL A 107 -15.52 -3.08 8.67
N LEU A 108 -15.61 -4.02 9.61
CA LEU A 108 -14.61 -4.20 10.66
C LEU A 108 -13.23 -4.48 10.08
N LEU A 109 -13.13 -5.39 9.11
CA LEU A 109 -11.88 -5.74 8.46
C LEU A 109 -11.27 -4.56 7.70
N GLY A 110 -12.11 -3.77 7.00
CA GLY A 110 -11.70 -2.54 6.32
C GLY A 110 -11.21 -1.47 7.28
N ALA A 111 -11.94 -1.24 8.37
CA ALA A 111 -11.56 -0.27 9.40
C ALA A 111 -10.26 -0.69 10.09
N TYR A 112 -10.12 -1.97 10.41
CA TYR A 112 -8.89 -2.53 10.95
C TYR A 112 -7.70 -2.28 10.01
N SER A 113 -7.84 -2.62 8.73
CA SER A 113 -6.81 -2.39 7.72
C SER A 113 -6.40 -0.91 7.67
N MET A 114 -7.36 0.02 7.61
CA MET A 114 -7.08 1.46 7.60
C MET A 114 -6.35 1.95 8.86
N VAL A 115 -6.78 1.50 10.04
CA VAL A 115 -6.14 1.89 11.31
C VAL A 115 -4.70 1.40 11.35
N ILE A 116 -4.45 0.13 11.03
CA ILE A 116 -3.09 -0.39 11.04
C ILE A 116 -2.25 0.31 9.95
N ALA A 117 -2.79 0.51 8.75
CA ALA A 117 -2.09 1.18 7.65
C ALA A 117 -1.74 2.64 7.94
N TYR A 118 -2.58 3.34 8.70
CA TYR A 118 -2.30 4.71 9.14
C TYR A 118 -1.02 4.78 9.97
N PHE A 119 -0.80 3.81 10.86
CA PHE A 119 0.38 3.75 11.71
C PHE A 119 1.58 3.08 11.04
N ASN A 120 1.36 1.99 10.30
CA ASN A 120 2.44 1.23 9.68
C ASN A 120 1.95 0.36 8.50
N TRP A 121 2.49 0.61 7.31
CA TRP A 121 2.06 -0.04 6.07
C TRP A 121 2.50 -1.51 6.04
N ALA A 122 3.72 -1.81 6.46
CA ALA A 122 4.25 -3.17 6.48
C ALA A 122 3.43 -4.07 7.41
N ALA A 123 3.10 -3.58 8.61
CA ALA A 123 2.19 -4.23 9.54
C ALA A 123 0.81 -4.41 8.93
N SER A 124 0.27 -3.41 8.24
CA SER A 124 -1.06 -3.52 7.63
C SER A 124 -1.13 -4.61 6.56
N VAL A 125 -0.11 -4.72 5.69
CA VAL A 125 -0.06 -5.75 4.66
C VAL A 125 -0.16 -7.14 5.28
N VAL A 126 0.61 -7.41 6.33
CA VAL A 126 0.66 -8.74 6.96
C VAL A 126 -0.55 -8.97 7.88
N ALA A 127 -0.89 -8.01 8.73
CA ALA A 127 -1.95 -8.13 9.72
C ALA A 127 -3.33 -8.20 9.10
N SER A 128 -3.60 -7.41 8.07
CA SER A 128 -4.89 -7.48 7.39
C SER A 128 -5.07 -8.82 6.68
N ALA A 129 -4.02 -9.34 6.04
CA ALA A 129 -4.04 -10.67 5.41
C ALA A 129 -4.26 -11.80 6.44
N LEU A 130 -3.57 -11.75 7.58
CA LEU A 130 -3.74 -12.73 8.66
C LEU A 130 -5.09 -12.62 9.35
N PHE A 131 -5.74 -11.45 9.35
CA PHE A 131 -7.05 -11.26 9.99
C PHE A 131 -8.21 -11.83 9.17
N VAL A 132 -8.13 -11.81 7.83
CA VAL A 132 -9.15 -12.38 6.91
C VAL A 132 -9.65 -13.77 7.35
N PRO A 133 -8.81 -14.80 7.58
CA PRO A 133 -9.28 -16.13 7.94
C PRO A 133 -10.00 -16.18 9.30
N PHE A 134 -9.63 -15.34 10.28
CA PHE A 134 -10.35 -15.28 11.56
C PHE A 134 -11.77 -14.75 11.38
N VAL A 135 -11.88 -13.65 10.63
CA VAL A 135 -13.18 -13.03 10.33
C VAL A 135 -14.04 -13.99 9.52
N ALA A 136 -13.46 -14.68 8.53
CA ALA A 136 -14.18 -15.59 7.65
C ALA A 136 -14.70 -16.82 8.40
N LYS A 137 -13.89 -17.37 9.29
CA LYS A 137 -14.27 -18.50 10.15
C LYS A 137 -15.46 -18.15 11.06
N ARG A 138 -15.52 -16.94 11.59
CA ARG A 138 -16.59 -16.49 12.49
C ARG A 138 -17.82 -15.93 11.75
N ASN A 139 -17.62 -15.46 10.52
CA ASN A 139 -18.67 -14.84 9.69
C ASN A 139 -18.74 -15.52 8.32
N PRO A 140 -19.14 -16.79 8.24
CA PRO A 140 -19.11 -17.57 6.99
C PRO A 140 -20.09 -17.05 5.91
N LYS A 141 -21.02 -16.18 6.28
CA LYS A 141 -21.97 -15.53 5.36
C LYS A 141 -21.40 -14.26 4.71
N ALA A 142 -20.23 -13.79 5.13
CA ALA A 142 -19.57 -12.64 4.52
C ALA A 142 -18.87 -13.06 3.22
N ASP A 143 -19.00 -12.23 2.19
CA ASP A 143 -18.35 -12.49 0.91
C ASP A 143 -16.82 -12.42 1.05
N ILE A 144 -16.14 -13.53 0.79
CA ILE A 144 -14.68 -13.64 0.98
C ILE A 144 -13.89 -12.72 0.04
N ARG A 145 -14.38 -12.47 -1.18
CA ARG A 145 -13.70 -11.61 -2.15
C ARG A 145 -13.75 -10.16 -1.67
N LEU A 146 -14.89 -9.75 -1.15
CA LEU A 146 -15.08 -8.43 -0.57
C LEU A 146 -14.32 -8.27 0.76
N MET A 147 -14.19 -9.33 1.55
CA MET A 147 -13.32 -9.31 2.73
C MET A 147 -11.86 -9.09 2.33
N ILE A 148 -11.36 -9.79 1.31
CA ILE A 148 -10.00 -9.57 0.81
C ILE A 148 -9.85 -8.13 0.32
N ALA A 149 -10.81 -7.60 -0.44
CA ALA A 149 -10.80 -6.20 -0.86
C ALA A 149 -10.81 -5.23 0.33
N ALA A 150 -11.59 -5.51 1.37
CA ALA A 150 -11.64 -4.73 2.61
C ALA A 150 -10.27 -4.73 3.33
N ALA A 151 -9.60 -5.89 3.38
CA ALA A 151 -8.27 -6.01 3.97
C ALA A 151 -7.20 -5.19 3.23
N TYR A 152 -7.42 -4.86 1.95
CA TYR A 152 -6.55 -3.97 1.18
C TYR A 152 -6.86 -2.48 1.34
N LEU A 153 -7.98 -2.09 1.96
CA LEU A 153 -8.38 -0.68 1.98
C LEU A 153 -7.35 0.22 2.65
N GLY A 154 -6.79 -0.17 3.80
CA GLY A 154 -5.82 0.67 4.48
C GLY A 154 -4.62 0.98 3.61
N ILE A 155 -4.18 -0.02 2.87
CA ILE A 155 -3.12 0.11 1.89
C ILE A 155 -3.61 1.00 0.72
N GLY A 156 -4.70 0.65 0.05
CA GLY A 156 -5.22 1.43 -1.09
C GLY A 156 -5.71 2.85 -0.79
N THR A 157 -5.78 3.30 0.48
CA THR A 157 -6.40 4.60 0.82
C THR A 157 -5.62 5.45 1.82
N VAL A 158 -5.30 4.91 3.01
CA VAL A 158 -4.88 5.71 4.16
C VAL A 158 -3.37 5.69 4.37
N TRP A 159 -2.65 4.63 3.94
CA TRP A 159 -1.23 4.43 4.30
C TRP A 159 -0.38 5.67 3.98
N HIS A 160 -0.58 6.27 2.79
CA HIS A 160 0.37 7.27 2.28
C HIS A 160 0.22 8.62 2.94
N GLY A 161 -1.01 8.99 3.32
CA GLY A 161 -1.29 10.23 4.03
C GLY A 161 -1.17 10.09 5.55
N GLY A 162 -0.98 8.89 6.09
CA GLY A 162 -0.84 8.65 7.53
C GLY A 162 0.61 8.73 8.03
N LEU A 163 0.80 8.40 9.31
CA LEU A 163 2.12 8.26 9.96
C LEU A 163 3.01 7.18 9.33
N SER A 164 2.42 6.36 8.48
CA SER A 164 3.05 5.30 7.72
C SER A 164 3.70 5.76 6.40
N GLY A 165 3.42 6.99 5.94
CA GLY A 165 3.92 7.50 4.67
C GLY A 165 5.43 7.69 4.65
N SER A 166 6.17 6.85 3.91
CA SER A 166 7.64 6.98 3.82
C SER A 166 8.10 8.31 3.23
N ALA A 167 7.44 8.79 2.17
CA ALA A 167 7.79 10.07 1.56
C ALA A 167 7.68 11.27 2.54
N PRO A 168 6.53 11.53 3.21
CA PRO A 168 6.44 12.63 4.17
C PRO A 168 7.36 12.46 5.39
N LEU A 169 7.66 11.23 5.82
CA LEU A 169 8.63 10.99 6.89
C LEU A 169 10.07 11.30 6.46
N ILE A 170 10.44 10.94 5.23
CA ILE A 170 11.75 11.31 4.65
C ILE A 170 11.85 12.83 4.54
N LEU A 171 10.80 13.52 4.10
CA LEU A 171 10.76 14.99 4.04
C LEU A 171 10.92 15.67 5.40
N ALA A 172 10.51 15.01 6.47
CA ALA A 172 10.65 15.49 7.84
C ALA A 172 12.01 15.13 8.48
N THR A 173 12.87 14.40 7.76
CA THR A 173 14.19 13.98 8.24
C THR A 173 15.26 14.99 7.77
N PRO A 174 16.17 15.46 8.66
CA PRO A 174 17.32 16.27 8.26
C PRO A 174 18.23 15.55 7.26
N GLY A 175 18.76 16.27 6.27
CA GLY A 175 19.63 15.68 5.25
C GLY A 175 18.89 14.86 4.19
N ASN A 176 17.58 15.06 4.04
CA ASN A 176 16.81 14.35 3.02
C ASN A 176 17.21 14.78 1.59
N PRO A 177 16.94 13.93 0.57
CA PRO A 177 17.37 14.19 -0.81
C PRO A 177 16.84 15.49 -1.44
N ILE A 178 15.78 16.09 -0.89
CA ILE A 178 15.19 17.34 -1.41
C ILE A 178 15.97 18.56 -0.91
N THR A 179 16.42 18.50 0.34
CA THR A 179 17.18 19.59 1.00
C THR A 179 18.69 19.45 0.85
N THR A 180 19.18 18.22 0.66
CA THR A 180 20.61 17.91 0.55
C THR A 180 20.82 16.93 -0.61
N PRO A 181 20.58 17.35 -1.86
CA PRO A 181 20.73 16.48 -3.01
C PRO A 181 22.22 16.16 -3.30
N PRO A 182 22.49 15.15 -4.14
CA PRO A 182 23.85 14.85 -4.59
C PRO A 182 24.55 16.05 -5.26
N PRO A 183 25.90 16.12 -5.21
CA PRO A 183 26.67 17.19 -5.83
C PRO A 183 26.30 17.41 -7.31
N GLY A 184 26.12 18.67 -7.70
CA GLY A 184 25.71 19.05 -9.06
C GLY A 184 24.20 19.24 -9.26
N THR A 185 23.41 19.11 -8.17
CA THR A 185 21.97 19.41 -8.17
C THR A 185 21.68 20.46 -7.10
N GLU A 186 20.86 21.46 -7.43
CA GLU A 186 20.44 22.47 -6.45
C GLU A 186 19.35 21.92 -5.52
N PRO A 187 19.36 22.24 -4.22
CA PRO A 187 18.26 21.91 -3.33
C PRO A 187 16.94 22.46 -3.88
N LEU A 188 15.90 21.62 -3.85
CA LEU A 188 14.55 22.05 -4.25
C LEU A 188 13.87 22.85 -3.14
N LEU A 189 14.29 22.63 -1.89
CA LEU A 189 13.80 23.33 -0.70
C LEU A 189 14.96 23.63 0.25
N ASP A 190 14.93 24.83 0.84
CA ASP A 190 15.96 25.27 1.81
C ASP A 190 15.79 24.66 3.21
N ARG A 191 14.66 24.00 3.47
CA ARG A 191 14.33 23.42 4.78
C ARG A 191 13.59 22.09 4.62
N PHE A 192 13.72 21.24 5.65
CA PHE A 192 12.89 20.05 5.76
C PHE A 192 11.45 20.43 6.13
N LEU A 193 10.47 19.62 5.72
CA LEU A 193 9.06 19.86 5.97
C LEU A 193 8.58 19.00 7.14
N PRO A 194 8.25 19.58 8.30
CA PRO A 194 7.82 18.81 9.45
C PRO A 194 6.46 18.13 9.19
N VAL A 195 6.19 17.04 9.90
CA VAL A 195 4.93 16.29 9.80
C VAL A 195 3.71 17.15 10.15
N THR A 196 3.87 18.24 10.89
CA THR A 196 2.79 19.20 11.20
C THR A 196 2.31 19.96 9.97
N GLU A 197 3.17 20.19 8.99
CA GLU A 197 2.85 20.87 7.73
C GLU A 197 2.44 19.90 6.62
N THR A 198 2.82 18.62 6.73
CA THR A 198 2.52 17.59 5.73
C THR A 198 1.38 16.68 6.18
N LEU A 199 1.62 15.81 7.16
CA LEU A 199 0.67 14.79 7.62
C LEU A 199 -0.49 15.38 8.45
N PHE A 200 -0.20 16.33 9.34
CA PHE A 200 -1.21 16.90 10.23
C PHE A 200 -1.83 18.20 9.72
N ASN A 201 -1.57 18.59 8.47
CA ASN A 201 -2.26 19.72 7.88
C ASN A 201 -3.76 19.38 7.69
N SER A 202 -4.61 20.41 7.76
CA SER A 202 -6.06 20.22 7.71
C SER A 202 -6.53 19.56 6.43
N PHE A 203 -5.89 19.87 5.29
CA PHE A 203 -6.23 19.28 4.00
C PHE A 203 -6.05 17.76 4.02
N ASN A 204 -4.90 17.27 4.48
CA ASN A 204 -4.60 15.84 4.53
C ASN A 204 -5.51 15.11 5.53
N LEU A 205 -5.77 15.70 6.70
CA LEU A 205 -6.66 15.10 7.69
C LEU A 205 -8.12 14.99 7.17
N ILE A 206 -8.61 16.03 6.49
CA ILE A 206 -9.94 16.01 5.85
C ILE A 206 -9.96 14.97 4.74
N TYR A 207 -8.95 14.98 3.85
CA TYR A 207 -8.82 14.03 2.75
C TYR A 207 -8.84 12.58 3.26
N LEU A 208 -8.00 12.25 4.25
CA LEU A 208 -7.95 10.91 4.83
C LEU A 208 -9.29 10.50 5.43
N THR A 209 -9.96 11.40 6.16
CA THR A 209 -11.27 11.12 6.76
C THR A 209 -12.32 10.84 5.69
N VAL A 210 -12.37 11.67 4.64
CA VAL A 210 -13.32 11.51 3.54
C VAL A 210 -13.05 10.21 2.77
N VAL A 211 -11.80 9.95 2.39
CA VAL A 211 -11.46 8.74 1.64
C VAL A 211 -11.71 7.48 2.46
N ALA A 212 -11.34 7.47 3.75
CA ALA A 212 -11.63 6.35 4.65
C ALA A 212 -13.14 6.10 4.77
N ALA A 213 -13.93 7.15 4.98
CA ALA A 213 -15.39 7.05 5.06
C ALA A 213 -16.00 6.52 3.76
N VAL A 214 -15.59 7.08 2.60
CA VAL A 214 -16.06 6.62 1.29
C VAL A 214 -15.71 5.15 1.08
N ALA A 215 -14.47 4.74 1.35
CA ALA A 215 -14.04 3.37 1.16
C ALA A 215 -14.79 2.38 2.07
N LEU A 216 -15.04 2.73 3.34
CA LEU A 216 -15.85 1.91 4.25
C LEU A 216 -17.31 1.81 3.81
N VAL A 217 -17.90 2.93 3.38
CA VAL A 217 -19.27 2.95 2.84
C VAL A 217 -19.36 2.12 1.56
N MET A 218 -18.36 2.21 0.69
CA MET A 218 -18.32 1.43 -0.55
C MET A 218 -18.29 -0.08 -0.29
N VAL A 219 -17.43 -0.56 0.61
CA VAL A 219 -17.43 -2.00 0.94
C VAL A 219 -18.72 -2.43 1.66
N ALA A 220 -19.35 -1.55 2.43
CA ALA A 220 -20.64 -1.85 3.04
C ALA A 220 -21.76 -2.00 2.00
N ILE A 221 -21.77 -1.14 0.99
CA ILE A 221 -22.77 -1.14 -0.10
C ILE A 221 -22.53 -2.31 -1.07
N LEU A 222 -21.28 -2.65 -1.34
CA LEU A 222 -20.89 -3.73 -2.27
C LEU A 222 -21.13 -5.13 -1.70
N HIS A 223 -21.39 -5.26 -0.39
CA HIS A 223 -21.72 -6.56 0.18
C HIS A 223 -22.97 -7.13 -0.49
N PRO A 224 -22.91 -8.37 -1.03
CA PRO A 224 -24.07 -9.01 -1.63
C PRO A 224 -25.22 -9.05 -0.63
N ARG A 225 -26.38 -8.52 -1.00
CA ARG A 225 -27.62 -8.79 -0.27
C ARG A 225 -28.05 -10.20 -0.67
N GLN A 226 -28.27 -11.07 0.31
CA GLN A 226 -28.51 -12.51 0.15
C GLN A 226 -29.24 -12.90 -1.16
N ASN A 227 -28.75 -13.96 -1.81
CA ASN A 227 -29.16 -14.58 -3.09
C ASN A 227 -28.34 -14.16 -4.33
N ALA A 228 -27.05 -14.48 -4.33
CA ALA A 228 -26.28 -14.74 -5.54
C ALA A 228 -25.63 -16.12 -5.42
#